data_AF-A0A9D5DVE9-F1
#
_entry.id   AF-A0A9D5DVE9-F1
#
_cell.length_a   1.000
_cell.length_b   1.000
_cell.length_c   1.000
_cell.angle_alpha   90.00
_cell.angle_beta   90.00
_cell.angle_gamma   90.00
#
_symmetry.space_group_name_H-M   'P 1'
#
loop_
_entity.id
_entity.type
_entity.pdbx_description
1 polymer ?
#
loop_
_entity_poly.entity_id
_entity_poly.type
_entity_poly.pdbx_seq_one_letter_code
_entity_poly.pdbx_strand_id
1 'polypeptide(L)' 'KPILEINPHHPMVQRLKYEEERFVDWSHILFDQALLAEGGQLEDPAGFVKRLNELLLSTTLSGK' A
#
# COMPACT_ATOMS: atom_id res chain seq x y z
N LYS A 1 -15.35 15.13 5.67
CA LYS A 1 -14.07 14.63 5.11
C LYS A 1 -13.73 13.37 5.88
N PRO A 2 -13.51 12.21 5.22
CA PRO A 2 -13.21 10.96 5.90
C PRO A 2 -11.87 11.03 6.66
N ILE A 3 -11.73 10.22 7.71
CA ILE A 3 -10.53 10.11 8.53
C ILE A 3 -9.87 8.77 8.20
N LEU A 4 -8.61 8.80 7.78
CA LEU A 4 -7.82 7.58 7.60
C LEU A 4 -7.25 7.14 8.94
N GLU A 5 -7.74 6.01 9.45
CA GLU A 5 -7.21 5.38 10.66
C GLU A 5 -6.09 4.38 10.31
N ILE A 6 -5.02 4.37 11.09
CA ILE A 6 -3.86 3.50 10.87
C ILE A 6 -3.64 2.65 12.12
N ASN A 7 -3.49 1.34 11.93
CA ASN A 7 -3.03 0.45 12.99
C ASN A 7 -1.49 0.44 13.03
N PRO A 8 -0.85 1.05 14.03
CA PRO A 8 0.61 1.11 14.09
C PRO A 8 1.25 -0.27 14.23
N HIS A 9 0.54 -1.27 14.76
CA HIS A 9 1.08 -2.63 14.94
C HIS A 9 0.99 -3.49 13.68
N HIS A 10 0.35 -3.00 12.61
CA HIS A 10 0.23 -3.77 11.38
C HIS A 10 1.61 -3.91 10.68
N PRO A 11 2.01 -5.11 10.22
CA PRO A 11 3.34 -5.32 9.64
C PRO A 11 3.67 -4.41 8.45
N MET A 12 2.69 -4.10 7.59
CA MET A 12 2.88 -3.17 6.46
C MET A 12 3.12 -1.73 6.93
N VAL A 13 2.51 -1.31 8.04
CA VAL A 13 2.70 0.02 8.62
C VAL A 13 4.05 0.12 9.31
N GLN A 14 4.46 -0.92 10.04
CA GLN A 14 5.81 -0.99 10.62
C GLN A 14 6.89 -0.96 9.54
N ARG A 15 6.66 -1.60 8.39
CA ARG A 15 7.60 -1.60 7.27
C ARG A 15 7.83 -0.23 6.67
N LEU A 16 6.82 0.64 6.59
CA LEU A 16 6.95 2.02 6.09
C LEU A 16 8.06 2.80 6.79
N LYS A 17 8.31 2.53 8.08
CA LYS A 17 9.38 3.20 8.85
C LYS A 17 10.77 3.03 8.22
N TYR A 18 10.98 1.94 7.48
CA TYR A 18 12.28 1.56 6.93
C TYR A 18 12.34 1.68 5.40
N GLU A 19 11.25 2.12 4.77
CA GLU A 19 11.19 2.26 3.32
C GLU A 19 11.46 3.71 2.93
N GLU A 20 12.50 3.95 2.13
CA GLU A 20 12.82 5.28 1.61
C GLU A 20 12.35 5.40 0.16
N GLU A 21 12.82 4.50 -0.72
CA GLU A 21 12.56 4.58 -2.16
C GLU A 21 11.09 4.37 -2.53
N ARG A 22 10.38 3.51 -1.80
CA ARG A 22 8.99 3.12 -2.12
C ARG A 22 7.98 3.58 -1.08
N PHE A 23 8.35 4.49 -0.18
CA PHE A 23 7.45 4.99 0.87
C PHE A 23 6.10 5.47 0.32
N VAL A 24 6.16 6.23 -0.78
CA VAL A 24 4.99 6.79 -1.45
C VAL A 24 4.09 5.68 -2.00
N ASP A 25 4.66 4.70 -2.71
CA ASP A 25 3.88 3.59 -3.27
C ASP A 25 3.20 2.75 -2.19
N TRP A 26 3.92 2.43 -1.11
CA TRP A 26 3.35 1.71 0.04
C TRP A 26 2.23 2.49 0.71
N SER A 27 2.39 3.82 0.87
CA SER A 27 1.37 4.69 1.46
C SER A 27 0.11 4.73 0.58
N HIS A 28 0.27 4.80 -0.74
CA HIS A 28 -0.86 4.72 -1.67
C HIS A 28 -1.56 3.36 -1.62
N ILE A 29 -0.83 2.25 -1.59
CA ILE A 29 -1.43 0.92 -1.47
C ILE A 29 -2.28 0.82 -0.20
N LEU A 30 -1.76 1.26 0.95
CA LEU A 30 -2.50 1.23 2.22
C LEU A 30 -3.77 2.09 2.18
N PHE A 31 -3.68 3.27 1.56
CA PHE A 31 -4.84 4.14 1.38
C PHE A 31 -5.90 3.54 0.46
N ASP A 32 -5.49 3.05 -0.71
CA ASP A 32 -6.38 2.42 -1.70
C ASP A 32 -7.06 1.17 -1.11
N GLN A 33 -6.34 0.38 -0.31
CA GLN A 33 -6.90 -0.74 0.43
C GLN A 33 -7.96 -0.30 1.45
N ALA A 34 -7.71 0.78 2.19
CA ALA A 34 -8.68 1.32 3.15
C ALA A 34 -9.96 1.79 2.44
N LEU A 35 -9.81 2.48 1.30
CA LEU A 35 -10.93 2.96 0.49
C LEU A 35 -11.77 1.79 -0.06
N LEU A 36 -11.11 0.73 -0.56
CA LEU A 36 -11.80 -0.47 -1.00
C LEU A 36 -12.51 -1.20 0.16
N ALA A 37 -11.89 -1.26 1.34
CA ALA A 37 -12.43 -1.95 2.51
C ALA A 37 -13.71 -1.29 3.05
N GLU A 38 -13.85 0.03 2.91
CA GLU A 38 -15.09 0.75 3.25
C GLU A 38 -16.14 0.73 2.13
N GLY A 39 -15.89 0.02 1.03
CA GLY A 39 -16.79 -0.07 -0.13
C GLY A 39 -16.69 1.10 -1.11
N GLY A 40 -15.63 1.91 -0.99
CA GLY A 40 -15.30 2.98 -1.92
C GLY A 40 -14.78 2.48 -3.26
N GLN A 41 -14.55 3.42 -4.18
CA GLN A 41 -14.00 3.17 -5.51
C GLN A 41 -12.65 3.87 -5.64
N LEU A 42 -11.71 3.23 -6.33
CA LEU A 42 -10.42 3.84 -6.63
C LEU A 42 -10.56 4.84 -7.79
N GLU A 43 -9.92 6.00 -7.67
CA GLU A 43 -9.81 6.97 -8.77
C GLU A 43 -8.93 6.43 -9.90
N ASP A 44 -7.87 5.67 -9.56
CA ASP A 44 -6.98 5.01 -10.52
C ASP A 44 -6.77 3.51 -10.16
N PRO A 45 -7.72 2.64 -10.58
CA PRO A 45 -7.60 1.19 -10.36
C PRO A 45 -6.36 0.58 -11.04
N ALA A 46 -5.96 1.11 -12.21
CA ALA A 46 -4.83 0.58 -12.96
C ALA A 46 -3.50 0.88 -12.24
N GLY A 47 -3.35 2.10 -11.71
CA GLY A 47 -2.21 2.48 -10.89
C GLY A 47 -2.09 1.66 -9.61
N PHE A 48 -3.22 1.38 -8.93
CA PHE A 48 -3.22 0.50 -7.77
C PHE A 48 -2.72 -0.90 -8.11
N VAL A 49 -3.25 -1.51 -9.17
CA VAL A 49 -2.83 -2.86 -9.63
C VAL A 49 -1.34 -2.85 -10.02
N LYS A 50 -0.87 -1.80 -10.69
CA LYS A 50 0.55 -1.65 -11.05
C LYS A 50 1.46 -1.62 -9.82
N ARG A 51 1.16 -0.76 -8.84
CA ARG A 51 1.92 -0.66 -7.58
C ARG A 51 1.92 -1.98 -6.81
N LEU A 52 0.76 -2.65 -6.73
CA LEU A 52 0.64 -3.94 -6.06
C LEU A 52 1.50 -5.02 -6.73
N ASN A 53 1.48 -5.08 -8.06
CA ASN A 53 2.28 -6.05 -8.82
C ASN A 53 3.78 -5.80 -8.68
N GLU A 54 4.22 -4.54 -8.76
CA GLU A 54 5.62 -4.16 -8.54
C GLU A 54 6.09 -4.55 -7.13
N LEU A 55 5.24 -4.35 -6.12
CA LEU A 55 5.50 -4.75 -4.76
C LEU A 55 5.67 -6.28 -4.63
N LEU A 56 4.73 -7.07 -5.16
CA LEU A 56 4.78 -8.53 -5.12
C LEU A 56 6.02 -9.10 -5.81
N LEU A 57 6.37 -8.56 -6.98
CA LEU A 57 7.57 -8.98 -7.72
C LEU A 57 8.84 -8.64 -6.95
N SER A 58 8.94 -7.45 -6.36
CA SER A 58 10.12 -7.07 -5.59
C SER A 58 10.33 -7.95 -4.35
N THR A 59 9.24 -8.35 -3.68
CA THR A 59 9.31 -9.18 -2.48
C THR A 59 9.64 -10.64 -2.84
N THR A 60 9.19 -11.12 -4.00
CA THR A 60 9.45 -12.48 -4.48
C THR A 60 10.87 -12.63 -5.04
N LEU A 61 11.41 -11.59 -5.68
CA LEU A 61 12.76 -11.60 -6.26
C LEU A 61 13.86 -11.37 -5.21
N SER A 62 13.54 -10.69 -4.10
CA SER A 62 14.50 -10.47 -3.00
C SER A 62 14.78 -11.71 -2.15
N GLY A 63 14.05 -12.81 -2.37
CA GLY A 63 14.23 -14.09 -1.68
C GLY A 63 15.09 -15.12 -2.45
N LYS A 64 15.79 -14.70 -3.50
CA LYS A 64 16.81 -15.49 -4.21
C LYS A 64 18.19 -14.89 -4.04
#